data_AF-A0A744KER3-F1
#
_entry.id   AF-A0A744KER3-F1
#
_cell.length_a   1.000
_cell.length_b   1.000
_cell.length_c   1.000
_cell.angle_alpha   90.00
_cell.angle_beta   90.00
_cell.angle_gamma   90.00
#
_symmetry.space_group_name_H-M   'P 1'
#
loop_
_entity.id
_entity.type
_entity.pdbx_description
1 polymer ?
#
loop_
_entity_poly.entity_id
_entity_poly.type
_entity_poly.pdbx_seq_one_letter_code
_entity_poly.pdbx_strand_id
1 'polypeptide(L)'
;QGRFLNLIHDLENGHKPDERLNKWQRELWLFTRRYFDDRVFTNPYESSDLERIMKARKKYFTSSAEKQSAKAAKAKKQEAAE
;
A
#
# COMPACT_ATOMS: atom_id res chain seq x y z
N GLN A 1 5.17 15.40 -11.32
CA GLN A 1 4.78 16.54 -10.44
C GLN A 1 3.30 16.94 -10.55
N GLY A 2 2.62 16.78 -11.70
CA GLY A 2 1.24 17.28 -11.88
C GLY A 2 0.18 16.83 -10.87
N ARG A 3 0.25 15.61 -10.31
CA ARG A 3 -0.79 15.13 -9.38
C ARG A 3 -0.84 15.88 -8.04
N PHE A 4 0.33 16.30 -7.53
CA PHE A 4 0.41 17.09 -6.30
C PHE A 4 -0.10 18.51 -6.52
N LEU A 5 0.27 19.13 -7.64
CA LEU A 5 -0.23 20.46 -8.00
C LEU A 5 -1.76 20.45 -8.18
N ASN A 6 -2.31 19.39 -8.78
CA ASN A 6 -3.76 19.23 -8.88
C ASN A 6 -4.43 19.10 -7.50
N LEU A 7 -3.81 18.42 -6.53
CA LEU A 7 -4.32 18.38 -5.16
C LEU A 7 -4.40 19.78 -4.55
N ILE A 8 -3.32 20.55 -4.65
CA ILE A 8 -3.27 21.92 -4.11
C ILE A 8 -4.36 22.78 -4.76
N HIS A 9 -4.47 22.71 -6.09
CA HIS A 9 -5.50 23.45 -6.82
C HIS A 9 -6.92 23.06 -6.40
N ASP A 10 -7.21 21.76 -6.23
CA ASP A 10 -8.52 21.29 -5.79
C ASP A 10 -8.86 21.81 -4.38
N LEU A 11 -7.88 21.86 -3.48
CA LEU A 11 -8.04 22.38 -2.11
C LEU A 11 -8.24 23.90 -2.10
N GLU A 12 -7.48 24.64 -2.91
CA GLU A 12 -7.62 26.09 -3.06
C GLU A 12 -8.98 26.50 -3.64
N ASN A 13 -9.55 25.69 -4.54
CA ASN A 13 -10.88 25.92 -5.13
C ASN A 13 -12.05 25.48 -4.23
N GLY A 14 -11.79 25.07 -2.99
CA GLY A 14 -12.83 24.73 -2.02
C GLY A 14 -13.51 23.38 -2.26
N HIS A 15 -12.88 22.45 -2.98
CA HIS A 15 -13.36 21.06 -3.00
C HIS A 15 -13.29 20.46 -1.59
N LYS A 16 -14.15 19.47 -1.32
CA LYS A 16 -14.23 18.77 -0.03
C LYS A 16 -12.85 18.27 0.42
N PRO A 17 -12.23 18.89 1.43
CA PRO A 17 -10.83 18.64 1.78
C PRO A 17 -10.61 17.18 2.20
N ASP A 18 -11.49 16.65 3.05
CA ASP A 18 -11.36 15.30 3.60
C ASP A 18 -11.45 14.23 2.52
N GLU A 19 -12.42 14.33 1.60
CA GLU A 19 -12.58 13.38 0.50
C GLU A 19 -11.35 13.41 -0.42
N ARG A 20 -10.85 14.62 -0.71
CA ARG A 20 -9.72 14.80 -1.60
C ARG A 20 -8.40 14.32 -1.00
N LEU A 21 -8.17 14.61 0.28
CA LEU A 21 -7.01 14.14 1.03
C LEU A 21 -7.02 12.62 1.21
N ASN A 22 -8.18 12.02 1.51
CA ASN A 22 -8.32 10.55 1.57
C ASN A 22 -7.99 9.90 0.23
N LYS A 23 -8.49 10.47 -0.88
CA LYS A 23 -8.15 10.01 -2.23
C LYS A 23 -6.65 10.12 -2.50
N TRP A 24 -6.05 11.26 -2.17
CA TRP A 24 -4.61 11.49 -2.34
C TRP A 24 -3.76 10.49 -1.54
N GLN A 25 -4.11 10.24 -0.29
CA GLN A 25 -3.41 9.29 0.56
C GLN A 25 -3.44 7.87 -0.03
N ARG A 26 -4.59 7.46 -0.58
CA ARG A 26 -4.72 6.18 -1.29
C ARG A 26 -3.88 6.13 -2.57
N GLU A 27 -3.89 7.21 -3.36
CA GLU A 27 -3.06 7.31 -4.58
C GLU A 27 -1.57 7.24 -4.26
N LEU A 28 -1.12 7.93 -3.21
CA LEU A 28 0.27 7.91 -2.74
C LEU A 28 0.68 6.51 -2.27
N TRP A 29 -0.19 5.84 -1.51
CA TRP A 29 0.05 4.47 -1.06
C TRP A 29 0.18 3.48 -2.23
N LEU A 30 -0.69 3.60 -3.24
CA LEU A 30 -0.60 2.77 -4.44
C LEU A 30 0.67 3.05 -5.24
N PHE A 31 1.06 4.31 -5.35
CA PHE A 31 2.29 4.71 -6.03
C PHE A 31 3.53 4.13 -5.36
N THR A 32 3.67 4.28 -4.04
CA THR A 32 4.83 3.79 -3.31
C THR A 32 4.92 2.27 -3.33
N ARG A 33 3.78 1.57 -3.22
CA ARG A 33 3.72 0.11 -3.36
C ARG A 33 4.19 -0.38 -4.73
N ARG A 34 3.70 0.25 -5.81
CA ARG A 34 4.12 -0.09 -7.18
C ARG A 34 5.60 0.18 -7.39
N TYR A 35 6.07 1.35 -6.96
CA TYR A 35 7.48 1.70 -7.06
C TYR A 35 8.38 0.70 -6.32
N PHE A 36 7.97 0.26 -5.13
CA PHE A 36 8.66 -0.81 -4.40
C PHE A 36 8.68 -2.11 -5.20
N ASP A 37 7.51 -2.59 -5.63
CA ASP A 37 7.37 -3.85 -6.36
C ASP A 37 8.22 -3.81 -7.65
N ASP A 38 8.25 -2.71 -8.38
CA ASP A 38 9.07 -2.58 -9.59
C ASP A 38 10.58 -2.57 -9.28
N ARG A 39 11.03 -1.83 -8.27
CA ARG A 39 12.46 -1.66 -7.96
C ARG A 39 13.11 -2.92 -7.42
N VAL A 40 12.41 -3.71 -6.61
CA VAL A 40 12.98 -4.93 -6.01
C VAL A 40 13.30 -6.02 -7.03
N PHE A 41 12.63 -6.03 -8.19
CA PHE A 41 12.87 -7.00 -9.26
C PHE A 41 13.72 -6.46 -10.41
N THR A 42 13.97 -5.15 -10.47
CA THR A 42 14.70 -4.51 -11.57
C THR A 42 16.04 -3.92 -11.16
N ASN A 43 16.41 -3.97 -9.88
CA ASN A 43 17.70 -3.47 -9.41
C ASN A 43 18.83 -4.43 -9.81
N PRO A 44 19.76 -4.05 -10.72
CA PRO A 44 20.82 -4.94 -11.18
C PRO A 44 21.94 -5.15 -10.14
N TYR A 45 21.93 -4.38 -9.05
CA TYR A 45 22.99 -4.39 -8.03
C TYR A 45 22.66 -5.21 -6.78
N GLU A 46 21.41 -5.67 -6.63
CA GLU A 46 20.99 -6.51 -5.50
C GLU A 46 20.53 -7.88 -6.01
N SER A 47 20.92 -8.94 -5.31
CA SER A 47 20.35 -10.26 -5.56
C SER A 47 18.87 -10.28 -5.19
N SER A 48 18.06 -10.91 -6.05
CA SER A 48 16.62 -11.02 -5.85
C SER A 48 16.30 -12.09 -4.79
N ASP A 49 16.46 -11.75 -3.51
CA ASP A 49 15.96 -12.59 -2.41
C ASP A 49 14.44 -12.41 -2.28
N LEU A 50 13.71 -13.31 -2.93
CA LEU A 50 12.25 -13.28 -2.96
C LEU A 50 11.62 -13.35 -1.57
N GLU A 51 12.19 -14.14 -0.65
CA GLU A 51 11.65 -14.29 0.70
C GLU A 51 11.76 -12.97 1.48
N ARG A 52 12.93 -12.33 1.42
CA ARG A 52 13.15 -11.02 2.03
C ARG A 52 12.25 -9.95 1.41
N ILE A 53 12.10 -9.95 0.09
CA ILE A 53 11.21 -9.04 -0.64
C ILE A 53 9.75 -9.21 -0.19
N MET A 54 9.25 -10.44 -0.13
CA MET A 54 7.89 -10.73 0.32
C MET A 54 7.66 -10.30 1.78
N LYS A 55 8.64 -10.53 2.67
CA LYS A 55 8.59 -10.08 4.07
C LYS A 55 8.54 -8.56 4.18
N ALA A 56 9.39 -7.85 3.43
CA ALA A 56 9.39 -6.39 3.40
C ALA A 56 8.06 -5.84 2.86
N ARG A 57 7.56 -6.41 1.75
CA ARG A 57 6.28 -6.04 1.17
C ARG A 57 5.14 -6.17 2.16
N LYS A 58 5.09 -7.31 2.86
CA LYS A 58 4.11 -7.57 3.92
C LYS A 58 4.28 -6.62 5.10
N LYS A 59 5.50 -6.29 5.50
CA LYS A 59 5.75 -5.38 6.63
C LYS A 59 5.21 -3.97 6.36
N TYR A 60 5.47 -3.42 5.17
CA TYR A 60 5.21 -2.01 4.87
C TYR A 60 3.90 -1.75 4.13
N PHE A 61 3.38 -2.71 3.35
CA PHE A 61 2.21 -2.51 2.48
C PHE A 61 1.03 -3.42 2.83
N THR A 62 0.92 -3.88 4.07
CA THR A 62 -0.30 -4.52 4.56
C THR A 62 -1.07 -3.54 5.43
N SER A 63 -2.28 -3.15 5.01
CA SER A 63 -3.13 -2.25 5.80
C SER A 63 -3.57 -2.92 7.11
N SER A 64 -3.99 -2.12 8.10
CA SER A 64 -4.51 -2.64 9.37
C SER A 64 -5.76 -3.51 9.15
N ALA A 65 -6.63 -3.11 8.21
CA ALA A 65 -7.81 -3.88 7.81
C ALA A 65 -7.44 -5.24 7.20
N GLU A 66 -6.42 -5.29 6.35
CA GLU A 66 -5.90 -6.55 5.79
C GLU A 66 -5.23 -7.43 6.85
N LYS A 67 -4.58 -6.83 7.87
CA LYS A 67 -4.03 -7.58 9.00
C LYS A 67 -5.13 -8.22 9.85
N GLN A 68 -6.22 -7.49 10.09
CA GLN A 68 -7.38 -7.99 10.84
C GLN A 68 -8.12 -9.09 10.07
N SER A 69 -8.37 -8.91 8.77
CA SER A 69 -9.01 -9.94 7.94
C SER A 69 -8.16 -11.20 7.81
N ALA A 70 -6.83 -11.07 7.69
CA ALA A 70 -5.92 -12.21 7.70
C ALA A 70 -5.94 -12.97 9.05
N LYS A 71 -6.05 -12.25 10.17
CA LYS A 71 -6.20 -12.86 11.50
C LYS A 71 -7.52 -13.61 11.64
N ALA A 72 -8.61 -13.01 11.18
CA ALA A 72 -9.94 -13.64 11.17
C ALA A 72 -9.99 -14.89 10.26
N ALA A 73 -9.37 -14.84 9.08
CA ALA A 73 -9.29 -15.99 8.19
C ALA A 73 -8.44 -17.13 8.75
N LYS A 74 -7.36 -16.81 9.49
CA LYS A 74 -6.53 -17.82 10.17
C LYS A 74 -7.29 -18.49 11.33
N ALA A 75 -8.07 -17.74 12.09
CA ALA A 75 -8.92 -18.27 13.16
C ALA A 75 -9.97 -19.25 12.61
N LYS A 76 -10.68 -18.87 11.53
CA LYS A 76 -11.66 -19.76 10.86
C LYS A 76 -11.05 -21.05 10.31
N LYS A 77 -9.79 -21.01 9.84
CA LYS A 77 -9.09 -22.22 9.39
C LYS A 77 -8.66 -23.14 10.54
N GLN A 78 -8.49 -22.60 11.75
CA GLN A 78 -8.19 -23.40 12.94
C GLN A 78 -9.44 -24.08 13.48
N GLU A 79 -10.59 -23.40 13.53
CA GLU A 79 -11.88 -23.99 13.94
C GLU A 79 -12.39 -25.09 12.99
N ALA A 80 -12.06 -25.02 11.69
CA ALA A 80 -12.50 -26.02 10.71
C ALA A 80 -11.59 -27.27 10.65
N ALA A 81 -10.51 -27.30 11.44
CA ALA A 81 -9.57 -28.41 11.53
C ALA A 81 -9.65 -29.15 12.88
N GLU A 82 -10.61 -28.75 13.73
CA GLU A 82 -10.99 -29.37 15.01
C GLU A 82 -12.30 -30.15 14.82
#